data_AF-A0A7C3H9G9-F1
#
_entry.id   AF-A0A7C3H9G9-F1
#
_cell.length_a   1.000
_cell.length_b   1.000
_cell.length_c   1.000
_cell.angle_alpha   90.00
_cell.angle_beta   90.00
_cell.angle_gamma   90.00
#
_symmetry.space_group_name_H-M   'P 1'
#
loop_
_entity.id
_entity.type
_entity.pdbx_description
1 polymer ?
#
loop_
_entity_poly.entity_id
_entity_poly.type
_entity_poly.pdbx_seq_one_letter_code
_entity_poly.pdbx_strand_id
1 'polypeptide(L)'
;MTTALNESDGGINLKLTLADDNNQSGFDTLVNYRIEQPEGANDASDLADYSIIADDGTKTSATEGTLRLPAEAPDASFLLAINDDQTRESDEVIIFTLLSAENESGANIHNTRNTIKVTIIDDDAKSGAINDTGVTRCYNDQQDPIACNDDTGFPGYDQDGDQINPSRYVKLDENGELLGDNANDPACIYDENTNLVWQAKTEGGAYTWLNKISSINGGSEGAQGSNIEGDGVSSGCQSPPCDTENYADELNTLSTETNNTTGLCNIRNWRLPKLRELMSIMNFEPDDSTALLLDGQYFSAIKTAYYWTSTPSALFPDSAWCIYFSKVENNHIKLCEKNTALPVRMVATCNPGTNPGNGPC
;
A
#
# COMPACT_ATOMS: atom_id res chain seq x y z
N MET A 1 -5.29 4.77 -26.29
CA MET A 1 -5.54 3.74 -25.25
C MET A 1 -4.70 4.14 -24.06
N THR A 2 -5.25 4.12 -22.85
CA THR A 2 -4.56 4.56 -21.64
C THR A 2 -4.34 3.33 -20.78
N THR A 3 -3.08 3.06 -20.42
CA THR A 3 -2.70 1.93 -19.57
C THR A 3 -1.78 2.47 -18.48
N ALA A 4 -1.97 2.01 -17.24
CA ALA A 4 -1.05 2.27 -16.15
C ALA A 4 -0.22 1.00 -15.89
N LEU A 5 1.06 1.16 -15.61
CA LEU A 5 2.01 0.10 -15.31
C LEU A 5 2.86 0.55 -14.12
N ASN A 6 3.19 -0.39 -13.24
CA ASN A 6 4.23 -0.15 -12.23
C ASN A 6 5.61 -0.31 -12.89
N GLU A 7 6.66 0.29 -12.34
CA GLU A 7 8.02 0.17 -12.89
C GLU A 7 8.52 -1.27 -12.81
N SER A 8 8.18 -1.97 -11.72
CA SER A 8 8.48 -3.40 -11.53
C SER A 8 7.78 -4.35 -12.52
N ASP A 9 6.79 -3.89 -13.30
CA ASP A 9 6.10 -4.73 -14.30
C ASP A 9 7.00 -5.04 -15.52
N GLY A 10 8.17 -4.40 -15.63
CA GLY A 10 9.14 -4.62 -16.70
C GLY A 10 8.71 -4.10 -18.08
N GLY A 11 7.57 -3.40 -18.15
CA GLY A 11 7.07 -2.67 -19.31
C GLY A 11 5.90 -3.32 -20.06
N ILE A 12 5.66 -2.85 -21.29
CA ILE A 12 4.50 -3.24 -22.10
C ILE A 12 4.87 -3.65 -23.52
N ASN A 13 4.34 -4.80 -23.94
CA ASN A 13 4.41 -5.23 -25.33
C ASN A 13 3.43 -4.43 -26.19
N LEU A 14 3.98 -3.65 -27.11
CA LEU A 14 3.24 -2.88 -28.08
C LEU A 14 3.22 -3.64 -29.42
N LYS A 15 2.07 -3.62 -30.08
CA LYS A 15 1.85 -4.30 -31.35
C LYS A 15 1.56 -3.30 -32.46
N LEU A 16 2.44 -3.24 -33.44
CA LEU A 16 2.26 -2.46 -34.66
C LEU A 16 1.65 -3.36 -35.73
N THR A 17 0.47 -2.99 -36.23
CA THR A 17 -0.27 -3.81 -37.20
C THR A 17 -0.33 -3.10 -38.54
N LEU A 18 -0.04 -3.83 -39.62
CA LEU A 18 -0.27 -3.36 -40.97
C LEU A 18 -1.74 -3.62 -41.34
N ALA A 19 -2.43 -2.58 -41.78
CA ALA A 19 -3.78 -2.68 -42.30
C ALA A 19 -3.76 -2.35 -43.80
N ASP A 20 -3.91 -3.39 -44.62
CA ASP A 20 -4.07 -3.34 -46.08
C ASP A 20 -5.13 -4.40 -46.47
N ASP A 21 -5.45 -4.56 -47.75
CA ASP A 21 -6.46 -5.52 -48.25
C ASP A 21 -6.22 -6.96 -47.75
N ASN A 22 -4.96 -7.35 -47.49
CA ASN A 22 -4.57 -8.65 -46.93
C ASN A 22 -3.78 -8.55 -45.61
N ASN A 23 -3.71 -7.35 -44.99
CA ASN A 23 -2.84 -7.06 -43.84
C ASN A 23 -1.37 -7.47 -44.05
N GLN A 24 -0.82 -7.38 -45.26
CA GLN A 24 0.58 -7.72 -45.57
C GLN A 24 1.11 -6.78 -46.66
N SER A 25 2.42 -6.50 -46.65
CA SER A 25 3.10 -5.75 -47.71
C SER A 25 4.28 -6.56 -48.24
N GLY A 26 4.52 -6.52 -49.55
CA GLY A 26 5.72 -7.12 -50.15
C GLY A 26 7.02 -6.36 -49.86
N PHE A 27 6.95 -5.25 -49.13
CA PHE A 27 8.08 -4.42 -48.77
C PHE A 27 8.19 -4.27 -47.26
N ASP A 28 9.42 -4.14 -46.77
CA ASP A 28 9.65 -3.68 -45.42
C ASP A 28 9.04 -2.28 -45.24
N THR A 29 8.38 -2.07 -44.11
CA THR A 29 7.81 -0.76 -43.76
C THR A 29 8.56 -0.20 -42.57
N LEU A 30 9.16 0.98 -42.76
CA LEU A 30 9.86 1.71 -41.70
C LEU A 30 8.89 2.70 -41.07
N VAL A 31 8.80 2.70 -39.75
CA VAL A 31 7.87 3.52 -38.98
C VAL A 31 8.63 4.35 -37.96
N ASN A 32 8.62 5.67 -38.14
CA ASN A 32 9.28 6.59 -37.23
C ASN A 32 8.36 6.92 -36.04
N TYR A 33 8.94 6.96 -34.84
CA TYR A 33 8.22 7.24 -33.60
C TYR A 33 8.89 8.32 -32.76
N ARG A 34 8.13 8.88 -31.82
CA ARG A 34 8.58 9.74 -30.73
C ARG A 34 7.93 9.34 -29.41
N ILE A 35 8.66 9.50 -28.32
CA ILE A 35 8.16 9.41 -26.94
C ILE A 35 8.21 10.83 -26.35
N GLU A 36 7.07 11.31 -25.86
CA GLU A 36 6.94 12.60 -25.18
C GLU A 36 6.57 12.37 -23.70
N GLN A 37 7.28 13.00 -22.77
CA GLN A 37 6.90 13.08 -21.35
C GLN A 37 6.11 14.38 -21.12
N PRO A 38 4.92 14.37 -20.48
CA PRO A 38 4.26 15.59 -20.04
C PRO A 38 4.40 15.84 -18.53
N GLU A 39 4.71 17.10 -18.21
CA GLU A 39 4.49 17.84 -16.95
C GLU A 39 4.74 17.08 -15.63
N GLY A 40 5.96 17.18 -15.09
CA GLY A 40 6.33 16.63 -13.77
C GLY A 40 7.82 16.29 -13.63
N ALA A 41 8.44 15.87 -14.73
CA ALA A 41 9.87 15.56 -14.82
C ALA A 41 10.71 16.84 -14.73
N ASN A 42 11.52 16.99 -13.69
CA ASN A 42 12.27 18.21 -13.40
C ASN A 42 13.79 18.02 -13.56
N ASP A 43 14.29 16.78 -13.68
CA ASP A 43 15.72 16.50 -13.68
C ASP A 43 16.13 15.43 -14.72
N ALA A 44 17.44 15.23 -14.88
CA ALA A 44 18.02 14.35 -15.91
C ALA A 44 17.99 12.84 -15.56
N SER A 45 17.53 12.49 -14.34
CA SER A 45 17.26 11.11 -13.90
C SER A 45 16.07 10.52 -14.65
N ASP A 46 15.00 11.31 -14.77
CA ASP A 46 13.69 11.00 -15.37
C ASP A 46 13.77 10.59 -16.87
N LEU A 47 14.93 10.72 -17.52
CA LEU A 47 15.16 10.33 -18.92
C LEU A 47 15.74 8.92 -19.06
N ALA A 48 15.98 8.22 -17.95
CA ALA A 48 16.61 6.91 -17.91
C ALA A 48 15.62 5.74 -17.73
N ASP A 49 14.33 6.00 -17.50
CA ASP A 49 13.40 4.99 -16.96
C ASP A 49 12.72 4.14 -18.01
N TYR A 50 13.03 4.37 -19.29
CA TYR A 50 12.48 3.53 -20.35
C TYR A 50 13.42 3.30 -21.51
N SER A 51 13.15 2.22 -22.23
CA SER A 51 13.85 1.85 -23.44
C SER A 51 12.96 1.04 -24.36
N ILE A 52 13.23 1.13 -25.66
CA ILE A 52 12.60 0.24 -26.64
C ILE A 52 13.53 -0.94 -26.87
N ILE A 53 12.99 -2.14 -26.72
CA ILE A 53 13.64 -3.39 -27.10
C ILE A 53 12.91 -3.92 -28.34
N ALA A 54 13.60 -3.92 -29.48
CA ALA A 54 13.07 -4.47 -30.71
C ALA A 54 13.13 -6.02 -30.72
N ASP A 55 12.41 -6.65 -31.66
CA ASP A 55 12.36 -8.11 -31.81
C ASP A 55 13.75 -8.75 -32.05
N ASP A 56 14.72 -7.99 -32.57
CA ASP A 56 16.11 -8.44 -32.76
C ASP A 56 17.00 -8.29 -31.52
N GLY A 57 16.41 -7.84 -30.39
CA GLY A 57 17.07 -7.63 -29.11
C GLY A 57 17.84 -6.31 -29.01
N THR A 58 17.76 -5.43 -30.01
CA THR A 58 18.38 -4.11 -29.92
C THR A 58 17.65 -3.24 -28.90
N LYS A 59 18.40 -2.69 -27.92
CA LYS A 59 17.90 -1.77 -26.88
C LYS A 59 18.26 -0.32 -27.25
N THR A 60 17.28 0.58 -27.24
CA THR A 60 17.49 2.03 -27.42
C THR A 60 16.77 2.82 -26.34
N SER A 61 17.48 3.80 -25.75
CA SER A 61 16.90 4.78 -24.82
C SER A 61 16.63 6.13 -25.51
N ALA A 62 16.69 6.17 -26.84
CA ALA A 62 16.38 7.39 -27.58
C ALA A 62 14.88 7.66 -27.58
N THR A 63 14.50 8.92 -27.32
CA THR A 63 13.12 9.41 -27.36
C THR A 63 12.54 9.49 -28.77
N GLU A 64 13.35 9.25 -29.81
CA GLU A 64 12.93 9.09 -31.21
C GLU A 64 13.67 7.92 -31.85
N GLY A 65 13.02 7.26 -32.81
CA GLY A 65 13.63 6.14 -33.53
C GLY A 65 12.77 5.62 -34.67
N THR A 66 13.22 4.50 -35.24
CA THR A 66 12.57 3.83 -36.37
C THR A 66 12.35 2.35 -36.06
N LEU A 67 11.10 1.91 -36.15
CA LEU A 67 10.71 0.50 -36.09
C LEU A 67 10.62 -0.06 -37.50
N ARG A 68 10.92 -1.35 -37.67
CA ARG A 68 10.80 -2.07 -38.95
C ARG A 68 9.71 -3.14 -38.85
N LEU A 69 8.70 -3.06 -39.71
CA LEU A 69 7.86 -4.21 -40.03
C LEU A 69 8.47 -4.93 -41.23
N PRO A 70 8.85 -6.21 -41.11
CA PRO A 70 9.33 -6.99 -42.23
C PRO A 70 8.26 -7.17 -43.31
N ALA A 71 8.70 -7.29 -44.57
CA ALA A 71 7.83 -7.72 -45.66
C ALA A 71 7.10 -9.03 -45.30
N GLU A 72 5.85 -9.15 -45.77
CA GLU A 72 4.91 -10.26 -45.54
C GLU A 72 4.47 -10.48 -44.08
N ALA A 73 4.99 -9.71 -43.12
CA ALA A 73 4.55 -9.76 -41.73
C ALA A 73 3.30 -8.88 -41.52
N PRO A 74 2.23 -9.42 -40.91
CA PRO A 74 1.03 -8.62 -40.66
C PRO A 74 1.17 -7.67 -39.48
N ASP A 75 2.14 -7.93 -38.62
CA ASP A 75 2.45 -7.15 -37.45
C ASP A 75 3.89 -7.33 -37.01
N ALA A 76 4.34 -6.38 -36.18
CA ALA A 76 5.57 -6.47 -35.42
C ALA A 76 5.26 -6.13 -33.96
N SER A 77 5.95 -6.80 -33.04
CA SER A 77 5.86 -6.48 -31.62
C SER A 77 7.14 -5.79 -31.17
N PHE A 78 7.06 -4.99 -30.14
CA PHE A 78 8.23 -4.41 -29.48
C PHE A 78 7.90 -4.16 -28.03
N LEU A 79 8.90 -4.28 -27.17
CA LEU A 79 8.74 -4.02 -25.75
C LEU A 79 9.13 -2.57 -25.49
N LEU A 80 8.18 -1.78 -25.02
CA LEU A 80 8.48 -0.57 -24.27
C LEU A 80 8.83 -1.01 -22.86
N ALA A 81 10.12 -1.22 -22.61
CA ALA A 81 10.63 -1.61 -21.31
C ALA A 81 10.68 -0.39 -20.40
N ILE A 82 10.13 -0.55 -19.20
CA ILE A 82 10.34 0.39 -18.09
C ILE A 82 11.50 -0.17 -17.27
N ASN A 83 12.50 0.66 -17.00
CA ASN A 83 13.67 0.28 -16.22
C ASN A 83 13.30 0.48 -14.75
N ASP A 84 13.05 -0.63 -14.08
CA ASP A 84 12.95 -0.70 -12.62
C ASP A 84 14.25 -0.19 -11.99
N ASP A 85 14.15 0.84 -11.16
CA ASP A 85 15.26 1.37 -10.40
C ASP A 85 14.96 1.34 -8.89
N GLN A 86 15.51 2.23 -8.07
CA GLN A 86 15.22 2.32 -6.63
C GLN A 86 15.06 3.78 -6.22
N THR A 87 14.83 4.66 -7.20
CA THR A 87 14.87 6.10 -7.09
C THR A 87 13.43 6.57 -6.97
N ARG A 88 13.11 7.17 -5.83
CA ARG A 88 11.78 7.72 -5.61
C ARG A 88 11.54 8.94 -6.51
N GLU A 89 10.51 8.86 -7.34
CA GLU A 89 10.16 9.87 -8.32
C GLU A 89 8.65 10.21 -8.22
N SER A 90 8.09 10.90 -9.21
CA SER A 90 6.65 11.17 -9.26
C SER A 90 6.03 10.36 -10.39
N ASP A 91 4.79 9.90 -10.24
CA ASP A 91 4.06 9.22 -11.33
C ASP A 91 4.24 9.95 -12.66
N GLU A 92 4.74 9.22 -13.65
CA GLU A 92 5.04 9.78 -14.95
C GLU A 92 3.97 9.43 -15.96
N VAL A 93 3.91 10.23 -17.01
CA VAL A 93 3.16 9.87 -18.20
C VAL A 93 4.14 9.86 -19.36
N ILE A 94 4.06 8.85 -20.20
CA ILE A 94 4.72 8.84 -21.49
C ILE A 94 3.69 8.74 -22.60
N ILE A 95 3.92 9.47 -23.68
CA ILE A 95 3.09 9.48 -24.88
C ILE A 95 3.94 8.98 -26.03
N PHE A 96 3.69 7.74 -26.45
CA PHE A 96 4.31 7.14 -27.62
C PHE A 96 3.49 7.52 -28.87
N THR A 97 4.12 8.15 -29.85
CA THR A 97 3.49 8.67 -31.07
C THR A 97 4.18 8.17 -32.33
N LEU A 98 3.42 7.65 -33.28
CA LEU A 98 3.88 7.35 -34.65
C LEU A 98 3.86 8.63 -35.49
N LEU A 99 5.00 8.98 -36.08
CA LEU A 99 5.21 10.21 -36.83
C LEU A 99 5.02 10.02 -38.34
N SER A 100 5.67 9.00 -38.91
CA SER A 100 5.58 8.68 -40.33
C SER A 100 5.78 7.19 -40.57
N ALA A 101 5.27 6.71 -41.71
CA ALA A 101 5.56 5.37 -42.23
C ALA A 101 6.01 5.50 -43.68
N GLU A 102 7.03 4.73 -44.06
CA GLU A 102 7.61 4.78 -45.40
C GLU A 102 7.85 3.36 -45.91
N ASN A 103 7.39 3.09 -47.13
CA ASN A 103 7.72 1.91 -47.93
C ASN A 103 7.57 2.25 -49.42
N GLU A 104 7.99 1.35 -50.31
CA GLU A 104 7.92 1.57 -51.77
C GLU A 104 6.48 1.71 -52.31
N SER A 105 5.48 1.31 -51.53
CA SER A 105 4.05 1.38 -51.89
C SER A 105 3.31 2.60 -51.32
N GLY A 106 3.99 3.47 -50.56
CA GLY A 106 3.39 4.66 -49.96
C GLY A 106 2.58 4.40 -48.68
N ALA A 107 3.17 3.71 -47.70
CA ALA A 107 2.59 3.53 -46.37
C ALA A 107 2.20 4.85 -45.70
N ASN A 108 1.18 4.82 -44.85
CA ASN A 108 0.70 5.97 -44.08
C ASN A 108 0.29 5.54 -42.67
N ILE A 109 0.31 6.49 -41.74
CA ILE A 109 -0.12 6.28 -40.36
C ILE A 109 -1.62 6.50 -40.21
N HIS A 110 -2.28 5.67 -39.41
CA HIS A 110 -3.72 5.81 -39.12
C HIS A 110 -3.97 7.09 -38.29
N ASN A 111 -4.83 7.98 -38.79
CA ASN A 111 -5.09 9.32 -38.25
C ASN A 111 -5.56 9.41 -36.79
N THR A 112 -6.00 8.31 -36.19
CA THR A 112 -6.54 8.23 -34.82
C THR A 112 -5.99 7.06 -34.00
N ARG A 113 -5.10 6.23 -34.57
CA ARG A 113 -4.51 5.06 -33.90
C ARG A 113 -2.98 5.13 -33.98
N ASN A 114 -2.46 6.33 -33.78
CA ASN A 114 -1.04 6.64 -33.88
C ASN A 114 -0.42 6.99 -32.53
N THR A 115 -1.19 6.98 -31.44
CA THR A 115 -0.71 7.35 -30.11
C THR A 115 -1.13 6.35 -29.04
N ILE A 116 -0.23 6.12 -28.09
CA ILE A 116 -0.48 5.38 -26.84
C ILE A 116 0.00 6.25 -25.68
N LYS A 117 -0.84 6.35 -24.65
CA LYS A 117 -0.49 7.02 -23.40
C LYS A 117 -0.29 5.94 -22.34
N VAL A 118 0.91 5.90 -21.76
CA VAL A 118 1.24 5.03 -20.64
C VAL A 118 1.46 5.91 -19.43
N THR A 119 0.84 5.54 -18.32
CA THR A 119 1.17 6.11 -17.00
C THR A 119 2.12 5.13 -16.34
N ILE A 120 3.29 5.62 -15.96
CA ILE A 120 4.27 4.90 -15.14
C ILE A 120 3.97 5.30 -13.70
N ILE A 121 3.69 4.31 -12.87
CA ILE A 121 3.49 4.52 -11.44
C ILE A 121 4.82 4.17 -10.78
N ASP A 122 5.45 5.15 -10.11
CA ASP A 122 6.61 4.90 -9.25
C ASP A 122 6.16 3.98 -8.11
N ASP A 123 6.65 2.74 -8.13
CA ASP A 123 6.38 1.74 -7.10
C ASP A 123 7.56 1.53 -6.13
N ASP A 124 8.61 2.34 -6.24
CA ASP A 124 9.68 2.45 -5.25
C ASP A 124 9.23 3.21 -3.98
N ALA A 125 8.08 3.87 -4.06
CA ALA A 125 7.31 4.23 -2.88
C ALA A 125 6.60 2.99 -2.31
N LYS A 126 7.13 2.40 -1.21
CA LYS A 126 6.53 1.29 -0.44
C LYS A 126 5.08 1.56 0.03
N SER A 127 4.12 1.55 -0.87
CA SER A 127 2.69 1.64 -0.60
C SER A 127 2.09 0.27 -0.81
N GLY A 128 2.06 -0.55 0.25
CA GLY A 128 1.42 -1.88 0.21
C GLY A 128 2.30 -3.06 0.57
N ALA A 129 3.55 -2.85 1.00
CA ALA A 129 4.30 -3.92 1.68
C ALA A 129 3.60 -4.25 3.01
N ILE A 130 3.48 -5.54 3.31
CA ILE A 130 2.96 -6.02 4.59
C ILE A 130 4.18 -6.27 5.48
N ASN A 131 4.13 -5.88 6.75
CA ASN A 131 5.17 -6.29 7.69
C ASN A 131 5.21 -7.82 7.75
N ASP A 132 6.41 -8.36 7.90
CA ASP A 132 6.57 -9.77 8.24
C ASP A 132 5.88 -10.07 9.57
N THR A 133 5.51 -11.32 9.75
CA THR A 133 4.80 -11.80 10.95
C THR A 133 5.71 -11.87 12.18
N GLY A 134 6.98 -11.48 12.07
CA GLY A 134 8.00 -11.64 13.10
C GLY A 134 8.53 -13.06 13.26
N VAL A 135 8.07 -14.03 12.48
CA VAL A 135 8.65 -15.39 12.44
C VAL A 135 10.08 -15.33 11.90
N THR A 136 11.04 -15.87 12.64
CA THR A 136 12.48 -15.82 12.30
C THR A 136 13.06 -17.18 11.91
N ARG A 137 12.24 -18.24 11.95
CA ARG A 137 12.67 -19.62 11.73
C ARG A 137 12.02 -20.23 10.51
N CYS A 138 12.83 -20.90 9.71
CA CYS A 138 12.38 -21.71 8.58
C CYS A 138 12.40 -23.19 8.92
N TYR A 139 11.53 -23.96 8.28
CA TYR A 139 11.36 -25.39 8.54
C TYR A 139 11.35 -26.19 7.24
N ASN A 140 11.79 -27.45 7.31
CA ASN A 140 11.62 -28.42 6.22
C ASN A 140 10.26 -29.15 6.31
N ASP A 141 10.01 -30.10 5.40
CA ASP A 141 8.78 -30.89 5.35
C ASP A 141 8.63 -31.90 6.51
N GLN A 142 9.70 -32.19 7.24
CA GLN A 142 9.65 -32.93 8.51
C GLN A 142 9.44 -32.03 9.74
N GLN A 143 9.26 -30.73 9.56
CA GLN A 143 9.14 -29.73 10.62
C GLN A 143 10.42 -29.54 11.45
N ASP A 144 11.58 -29.94 10.91
CA ASP A 144 12.87 -29.65 11.53
C ASP A 144 13.32 -28.23 11.14
N PRO A 145 13.91 -27.47 12.07
CA PRO A 145 14.40 -26.12 11.79
C PRO A 145 15.61 -26.16 10.85
N ILE A 146 15.63 -25.27 9.87
CA ILE A 146 16.69 -25.09 8.86
C ILE A 146 17.10 -23.61 8.78
N ALA A 147 18.24 -23.30 8.15
CA ALA A 147 18.52 -21.90 7.85
C ALA A 147 17.59 -21.42 6.72
N CYS A 148 17.11 -20.18 6.81
CA CYS A 148 16.16 -19.64 5.82
C CYS A 148 16.76 -19.50 4.41
N ASN A 149 18.09 -19.44 4.31
CA ASN A 149 18.81 -19.42 3.05
C ASN A 149 19.33 -20.81 2.59
N ASP A 150 18.96 -21.91 3.27
CA ASP A 150 19.41 -23.25 2.87
C ASP A 150 18.63 -23.75 1.64
N ASP A 151 19.35 -24.02 0.55
CA ASP A 151 18.83 -24.76 -0.61
C ASP A 151 18.80 -26.26 -0.31
N THR A 152 17.76 -26.69 0.39
CA THR A 152 17.57 -28.11 0.79
C THR A 152 16.92 -28.96 -0.30
N GLY A 153 16.77 -28.45 -1.54
CA GLY A 153 15.91 -29.05 -2.57
C GLY A 153 14.42 -28.74 -2.38
N PHE A 154 14.10 -27.96 -1.34
CA PHE A 154 12.87 -27.21 -1.16
C PHE A 154 13.23 -25.72 -1.12
N PRO A 155 12.38 -24.81 -1.63
CA PRO A 155 12.59 -23.39 -1.42
C PRO A 155 12.48 -23.08 0.07
N GLY A 156 13.62 -23.01 0.77
CA GLY A 156 13.74 -22.33 2.07
C GLY A 156 13.63 -20.81 1.89
N TYR A 157 14.04 -20.34 0.70
CA TYR A 157 13.80 -18.99 0.20
C TYR A 157 12.30 -18.66 0.19
N ASP A 158 11.94 -17.46 0.64
CA ASP A 158 10.55 -16.95 0.66
C ASP A 158 9.62 -17.66 1.67
N GLN A 159 10.18 -18.36 2.68
CA GLN A 159 9.44 -18.67 3.90
C GLN A 159 9.28 -17.40 4.75
N ASP A 160 8.26 -17.35 5.60
CA ASP A 160 8.02 -16.23 6.53
C ASP A 160 9.24 -15.90 7.44
N GLY A 161 10.05 -16.94 7.73
CA GLY A 161 11.33 -16.84 8.43
C GLY A 161 12.43 -16.04 7.71
N ASP A 162 12.32 -15.86 6.39
CA ASP A 162 13.29 -15.15 5.55
C ASP A 162 13.29 -13.63 5.78
N GLN A 163 12.27 -13.13 6.50
CA GLN A 163 12.14 -11.74 6.97
C GLN A 163 12.39 -10.70 5.84
N ILE A 164 11.60 -10.78 4.78
CA ILE A 164 11.75 -9.95 3.56
C ILE A 164 11.37 -8.49 3.84
N ASN A 165 10.36 -8.24 4.69
CA ASN A 165 9.91 -6.91 5.10
C ASN A 165 9.83 -6.83 6.63
N PRO A 166 10.99 -6.83 7.33
CA PRO A 166 10.98 -6.82 8.78
C PRO A 166 10.25 -5.56 9.24
N SER A 167 9.45 -5.68 10.31
CA SER A 167 8.68 -4.56 10.84
C SER A 167 9.57 -3.33 11.08
N ARG A 168 9.20 -2.18 10.51
CA ARG A 168 9.93 -0.91 10.66
C ARG A 168 9.01 0.14 11.23
N TYR A 169 9.09 0.31 12.54
CA TYR A 169 8.28 1.27 13.28
C TYR A 169 9.12 2.45 13.75
N VAL A 170 8.54 3.64 13.66
CA VAL A 170 9.14 4.90 14.07
C VAL A 170 8.20 5.61 15.02
N LYS A 171 8.73 6.15 16.12
CA LYS A 171 7.95 6.89 17.12
C LYS A 171 7.79 8.34 16.69
N LEU A 172 6.58 8.88 16.81
CA LEU A 172 6.28 10.28 16.53
C LEU A 172 5.75 11.01 17.77
N ASP A 173 6.07 12.28 17.88
CA ASP A 173 5.52 13.18 18.90
C ASP A 173 4.11 13.67 18.53
N GLU A 174 3.54 14.53 19.38
CA GLU A 174 2.19 15.09 19.18
C GLU A 174 2.02 15.96 17.93
N ASN A 175 3.14 16.42 17.35
CA ASN A 175 3.19 17.23 16.13
C ASN A 175 3.50 16.38 14.87
N GLY A 176 3.70 15.07 15.03
CA GLY A 176 4.10 14.18 13.94
C GLY A 176 5.61 14.19 13.67
N GLU A 177 6.43 14.80 14.54
CA GLU A 177 7.88 14.83 14.39
C GLU A 177 8.53 13.54 14.93
N LEU A 178 9.66 13.18 14.32
CA LEU A 178 10.43 11.99 14.68
C LEU A 178 10.94 12.04 16.13
N LEU A 179 10.68 10.97 16.88
CA LEU A 179 11.25 10.70 18.18
C LEU A 179 12.33 9.61 18.07
N GLY A 180 13.29 9.63 18.99
CA GLY A 180 14.25 8.53 19.11
C GLY A 180 13.59 7.24 19.62
N ASP A 181 14.17 6.09 19.26
CA ASP A 181 13.63 4.75 19.55
C ASP A 181 13.32 4.48 21.03
N ASN A 182 14.06 5.14 21.93
CA ASN A 182 13.92 5.02 23.39
C ASN A 182 12.92 6.02 24.00
N ALA A 183 12.15 6.77 23.19
CA ALA A 183 11.10 7.63 23.70
C ALA A 183 10.01 6.80 24.41
N ASN A 184 9.62 7.26 25.61
CA ASN A 184 8.67 6.55 26.47
C ASN A 184 7.21 6.93 26.19
N ASP A 185 6.98 8.12 25.64
CA ASP A 185 5.64 8.69 25.47
C ASP A 185 5.41 9.16 24.02
N PRO A 186 5.50 8.26 23.02
CA PRO A 186 5.11 8.61 21.66
C PRO A 186 3.60 8.90 21.59
N ALA A 187 3.22 9.83 20.72
CA ALA A 187 1.82 10.09 20.40
C ALA A 187 1.34 9.18 19.27
N CYS A 188 2.22 8.86 18.32
CA CYS A 188 1.96 7.96 17.21
C CYS A 188 3.13 7.04 16.88
N ILE A 189 2.84 5.96 16.17
CA ILE A 189 3.80 5.02 15.62
C ILE A 189 3.62 5.00 14.11
N TYR A 190 4.60 5.47 13.36
CA TYR A 190 4.64 5.36 11.91
C TYR A 190 5.23 4.02 11.50
N ASP A 191 4.57 3.34 10.57
CA ASP A 191 5.02 2.10 9.96
C ASP A 191 5.55 2.42 8.56
N GLU A 192 6.86 2.29 8.39
CA GLU A 192 7.57 2.63 7.15
C GLU A 192 7.29 1.63 6.02
N ASN A 193 6.84 0.41 6.33
CA ASN A 193 6.53 -0.59 5.32
C ASN A 193 5.12 -0.40 4.75
N THR A 194 4.16 -0.01 5.59
CA THR A 194 2.74 0.11 5.18
C THR A 194 2.30 1.54 4.91
N ASN A 195 3.10 2.54 5.25
CA ASN A 195 2.73 3.96 5.28
C ASN A 195 1.50 4.24 6.17
N LEU A 196 1.26 3.40 7.16
CA LEU A 196 0.22 3.59 8.16
C LEU A 196 0.79 4.30 9.38
N VAL A 197 -0.04 5.13 10.00
CA VAL A 197 0.26 5.71 11.31
C VAL A 197 -0.72 5.16 12.32
N TRP A 198 -0.19 4.57 13.37
CA TRP A 198 -0.95 3.96 14.45
C TRP A 198 -0.98 4.88 15.66
N GLN A 199 -2.14 4.92 16.31
CA GLN A 199 -2.27 5.63 17.57
C GLN A 199 -1.43 4.91 18.65
N ALA A 200 -0.52 5.64 19.30
CA ALA A 200 0.11 5.17 20.53
C ALA A 200 -0.90 5.32 21.68
N LYS A 201 -1.11 4.24 22.44
CA LYS A 201 -2.13 4.21 23.50
C LYS A 201 -1.48 4.38 24.86
N THR A 202 -1.92 5.40 25.59
CA THR A 202 -1.56 5.61 27.00
C THR A 202 -2.55 4.92 27.93
N GLU A 203 -3.83 4.90 27.57
CA GLU A 203 -4.90 4.16 28.27
C GLU A 203 -5.82 3.43 27.30
N GLY A 204 -6.50 2.39 27.79
CA GLY A 204 -7.45 1.62 26.99
C GLY A 204 -8.90 2.05 27.23
N GLY A 205 -9.50 2.69 26.23
CA GLY A 205 -10.96 2.85 26.11
C GLY A 205 -11.65 1.59 25.55
N ALA A 206 -12.98 1.55 25.61
CA ALA A 206 -13.81 0.57 24.92
C ALA A 206 -14.97 1.30 24.25
N TYR A 207 -15.31 0.91 23.02
CA TYR A 207 -16.22 1.63 22.14
C TYR A 207 -17.17 0.66 21.46
N THR A 208 -18.41 1.07 21.23
CA THR A 208 -19.32 0.35 20.32
C THR A 208 -18.94 0.63 18.88
N TRP A 209 -19.26 -0.30 17.98
CA TRP A 209 -18.99 -0.16 16.57
C TRP A 209 -20.08 0.70 15.92
N LEU A 210 -19.68 1.76 15.23
CA LEU A 210 -20.56 2.65 14.47
C LEU A 210 -19.91 2.99 13.13
N ASN A 211 -20.72 2.95 12.06
CA ASN A 211 -20.40 3.48 10.74
C ASN A 211 -21.69 3.89 10.01
N LYS A 212 -21.93 5.19 9.86
CA LYS A 212 -23.13 5.76 9.24
C LYS A 212 -23.12 5.71 7.71
N ILE A 213 -21.99 5.34 7.10
CA ILE A 213 -21.88 5.27 5.64
C ILE A 213 -22.47 3.93 5.15
N SER A 214 -23.69 3.99 4.66
CA SER A 214 -24.49 2.82 4.24
C SER A 214 -23.85 1.94 3.17
N SER A 215 -22.94 2.47 2.35
CA SER A 215 -22.23 1.71 1.31
C SER A 215 -21.12 0.79 1.86
N ILE A 216 -20.66 1.02 3.09
CA ILE A 216 -19.51 0.30 3.67
C ILE A 216 -19.76 -0.25 5.08
N ASN A 217 -20.96 -0.06 5.64
CA ASN A 217 -21.26 -0.52 7.00
C ASN A 217 -21.77 -1.98 7.09
N GLY A 218 -21.96 -2.66 5.96
CA GLY A 218 -22.44 -4.05 5.93
C GLY A 218 -23.93 -4.21 6.27
N GLY A 219 -24.73 -3.17 6.05
CA GLY A 219 -26.20 -3.24 6.14
C GLY A 219 -26.79 -2.88 7.50
N SER A 220 -25.97 -2.51 8.48
CA SER A 220 -26.41 -1.95 9.76
C SER A 220 -25.38 -0.91 10.21
N GLU A 221 -25.85 0.26 10.66
CA GLU A 221 -24.96 1.35 11.10
C GLU A 221 -24.21 0.99 12.39
N GLY A 222 -24.72 0.03 13.17
CA GLY A 222 -24.19 -0.32 14.48
C GLY A 222 -24.87 0.47 15.60
N ALA A 223 -24.14 0.72 16.69
CA ALA A 223 -24.71 1.34 17.89
C ALA A 223 -23.90 2.55 18.33
N GLN A 224 -24.60 3.65 18.60
CA GLN A 224 -24.04 4.77 19.34
C GLN A 224 -23.71 4.32 20.77
N GLY A 225 -22.51 4.66 21.25
CA GLY A 225 -22.08 4.28 22.58
C GLY A 225 -22.88 5.03 23.64
N SER A 226 -23.32 4.33 24.69
CA SER A 226 -23.98 5.00 25.82
C SER A 226 -22.96 5.82 26.62
N ASN A 227 -23.40 6.97 27.11
CA ASN A 227 -22.66 7.74 28.10
C ASN A 227 -22.69 6.93 29.41
N ILE A 228 -21.65 6.16 29.72
CA ILE A 228 -21.60 5.48 31.02
C ILE A 228 -21.07 6.46 32.07
N GLU A 229 -21.89 7.43 32.43
CA GLU A 229 -21.87 7.95 33.80
C GLU A 229 -22.75 7.00 34.64
N GLY A 230 -22.18 5.90 35.15
CA GLY A 230 -22.79 5.19 36.29
C GLY A 230 -22.94 3.65 36.31
N ASP A 231 -22.26 2.85 35.49
CA ASP A 231 -22.33 1.37 35.58
C ASP A 231 -20.98 0.67 35.83
N GLY A 232 -20.17 1.21 36.75
CA GLY A 232 -19.03 0.48 37.34
C GLY A 232 -17.85 0.12 36.43
N VAL A 233 -17.96 0.31 35.11
CA VAL A 233 -16.85 0.26 34.17
C VAL A 233 -16.32 1.69 34.02
N SER A 234 -15.28 2.02 34.79
CA SER A 234 -14.40 3.15 34.50
C SER A 234 -13.75 2.91 33.13
N SER A 235 -14.45 3.24 32.05
CA SER A 235 -14.02 2.97 30.68
C SER A 235 -13.28 4.21 30.16
N GLY A 236 -12.05 4.03 29.67
CA GLY A 236 -11.18 5.10 29.16
C GLY A 236 -11.67 5.81 27.89
N CYS A 237 -12.98 5.98 27.72
CA CYS A 237 -13.61 6.87 26.75
C CYS A 237 -13.81 8.22 27.43
N GLN A 238 -13.04 9.23 27.01
CA GLN A 238 -13.05 10.56 27.65
C GLN A 238 -14.10 11.49 27.06
N SER A 239 -14.52 11.25 25.80
CA SER A 239 -15.48 12.07 25.07
C SER A 239 -16.67 11.23 24.59
N PRO A 240 -17.79 11.19 25.34
CA PRO A 240 -19.00 10.52 24.89
C PRO A 240 -19.62 11.22 23.65
N PRO A 241 -20.36 10.50 22.78
CA PRO A 241 -20.68 9.07 22.87
C PRO A 241 -19.48 8.15 22.62
N CYS A 242 -19.45 7.00 23.31
CA CYS A 242 -18.32 6.07 23.26
C CYS A 242 -18.45 5.08 22.10
N ASP A 243 -18.44 5.59 20.87
CA ASP A 243 -18.45 4.81 19.64
C ASP A 243 -17.23 5.09 18.75
N THR A 244 -17.02 4.23 17.76
CA THR A 244 -15.84 4.28 16.88
C THR A 244 -15.78 5.51 15.98
N GLU A 245 -16.91 6.08 15.54
CA GLU A 245 -16.89 7.31 14.73
C GLU A 245 -16.52 8.51 15.60
N ASN A 246 -17.16 8.63 16.76
CA ASN A 246 -16.90 9.75 17.66
C ASN A 246 -15.44 9.76 18.14
N TYR A 247 -14.86 8.58 18.38
CA TYR A 247 -13.45 8.48 18.74
C TYR A 247 -12.51 8.83 17.59
N ALA A 248 -12.85 8.48 16.34
CA ALA A 248 -12.08 8.91 15.18
C ALA A 248 -12.14 10.44 15.00
N ASP A 249 -13.34 11.03 15.16
CA ASP A 249 -13.56 12.48 15.09
C ASP A 249 -12.78 13.23 16.17
N GLU A 250 -12.71 12.69 17.40
CA GLU A 250 -11.90 13.23 18.48
C GLU A 250 -10.42 13.30 18.09
N LEU A 251 -9.85 12.21 17.56
CA LEU A 251 -8.45 12.21 17.11
C LEU A 251 -8.21 13.14 15.92
N ASN A 252 -9.18 13.28 15.02
CA ASN A 252 -9.09 14.17 13.85
C ASN A 252 -9.21 15.66 14.19
N THR A 253 -9.75 15.99 15.37
CA THR A 253 -9.98 17.37 15.82
C THR A 253 -9.15 17.78 17.02
N LEU A 254 -8.37 16.85 17.59
CA LEU A 254 -7.54 17.09 18.78
C LEU A 254 -6.61 18.29 18.59
N SER A 255 -6.68 19.28 19.49
CA SER A 255 -5.72 20.37 19.56
C SER A 255 -4.89 20.24 20.83
N THR A 256 -3.57 20.40 20.73
CA THR A 256 -2.68 20.36 21.89
C THR A 256 -2.52 21.77 22.50
N GLU A 257 -2.19 21.85 23.78
CA GLU A 257 -2.01 23.15 24.47
C GLU A 257 -0.83 23.97 23.89
N THR A 258 0.08 23.29 23.21
CA THR A 258 1.33 23.81 22.64
C THR A 258 1.17 24.33 21.21
N ASN A 259 0.16 23.88 20.46
CA ASN A 259 -0.03 24.26 19.05
C ASN A 259 -1.52 24.34 18.66
N ASN A 260 -1.87 25.35 17.85
CA ASN A 260 -3.21 25.52 17.26
C ASN A 260 -3.45 24.55 16.08
N THR A 261 -2.89 23.33 16.17
CA THR A 261 -3.07 22.26 15.20
C THR A 261 -4.38 21.53 15.47
N THR A 262 -4.93 20.90 14.43
CA THR A 262 -6.13 20.07 14.55
C THR A 262 -5.76 18.68 14.06
N GLY A 263 -5.85 17.68 14.93
CA GLY A 263 -5.49 16.29 14.63
C GLY A 263 -4.30 15.78 15.45
N LEU A 264 -4.42 14.59 16.03
CA LEU A 264 -3.32 13.88 16.70
C LEU A 264 -2.16 13.66 15.72
N CYS A 265 -0.93 14.03 16.10
CA CYS A 265 0.27 13.97 15.25
C CYS A 265 0.15 14.77 13.96
N ASN A 266 -0.63 15.87 13.99
CA ASN A 266 -0.98 16.70 12.82
C ASN A 266 -1.73 15.95 11.70
N ILE A 267 -2.34 14.80 12.04
CA ILE A 267 -3.05 13.92 11.10
C ILE A 267 -4.57 14.02 11.35
N ARG A 268 -5.35 14.10 10.26
CA ARG A 268 -6.81 14.34 10.28
C ARG A 268 -7.66 13.29 9.57
N ASN A 269 -7.06 12.15 9.24
CA ASN A 269 -7.73 11.03 8.57
C ASN A 269 -7.68 9.75 9.43
N TRP A 270 -7.65 9.91 10.77
CA TRP A 270 -7.80 8.82 11.72
C TRP A 270 -9.12 8.09 11.50
N ARG A 271 -9.03 6.77 11.53
CA ARG A 271 -10.15 5.86 11.32
C ARG A 271 -9.89 4.53 12.02
N LEU A 272 -10.95 3.73 12.12
CA LEU A 272 -10.83 2.34 12.53
C LEU A 272 -10.09 1.52 11.46
N PRO A 273 -9.13 0.65 11.82
CA PRO A 273 -8.35 -0.13 10.87
C PRO A 273 -9.20 -1.21 10.20
N LYS A 274 -8.91 -1.52 8.94
CA LYS A 274 -9.42 -2.72 8.28
C LYS A 274 -8.83 -3.97 8.94
N LEU A 275 -9.49 -5.11 8.75
CA LEU A 275 -9.02 -6.39 9.29
C LEU A 275 -7.55 -6.67 8.93
N ARG A 276 -7.19 -6.51 7.65
CA ARG A 276 -5.83 -6.76 7.15
C ARG A 276 -4.79 -5.78 7.71
N GLU A 277 -5.15 -4.51 7.88
CA GLU A 277 -4.26 -3.50 8.47
C GLU A 277 -3.98 -3.83 9.93
N LEU A 278 -5.00 -4.24 10.70
CA LEU A 278 -4.80 -4.59 12.10
C LEU A 278 -4.06 -5.93 12.27
N MET A 279 -4.15 -6.84 11.29
CA MET A 279 -3.33 -8.05 11.24
C MET A 279 -1.87 -7.75 10.90
N SER A 280 -1.58 -6.72 10.11
CA SER A 280 -0.21 -6.42 9.65
C SER A 280 0.73 -5.92 10.75
N ILE A 281 0.22 -5.68 11.96
CA ILE A 281 1.06 -5.35 13.12
C ILE A 281 1.26 -6.53 14.07
N MET A 282 0.72 -7.71 13.73
CA MET A 282 0.84 -8.90 14.56
C MET A 282 2.24 -9.52 14.48
N ASN A 283 2.82 -9.80 15.65
CA ASN A 283 4.09 -10.54 15.79
C ASN A 283 3.81 -11.94 16.37
N PHE A 284 4.05 -12.99 15.57
CA PHE A 284 3.80 -14.40 15.85
C PHE A 284 4.97 -15.13 16.51
N GLU A 285 6.16 -14.55 16.54
CA GLU A 285 7.30 -15.04 17.34
C GLU A 285 7.74 -14.00 18.38
N PRO A 286 6.88 -13.62 19.33
CA PRO A 286 7.27 -12.66 20.36
C PRO A 286 8.31 -13.28 21.31
N ASP A 287 9.24 -12.45 21.79
CA ASP A 287 10.38 -12.84 22.64
C ASP A 287 9.98 -13.50 23.98
N ASP A 288 8.73 -13.36 24.43
CA ASP A 288 8.22 -13.95 25.66
C ASP A 288 7.06 -14.94 25.39
N SER A 289 7.16 -16.10 26.05
CA SER A 289 6.18 -17.20 26.04
C SER A 289 4.77 -16.86 26.56
N THR A 290 4.59 -15.72 27.23
CA THR A 290 3.27 -15.22 27.69
C THR A 290 2.73 -14.05 26.85
N ALA A 291 3.45 -13.67 25.79
CA ALA A 291 3.31 -12.36 25.15
C ALA A 291 2.09 -12.22 24.25
N LEU A 292 1.60 -10.99 24.23
CA LEU A 292 0.67 -10.49 23.24
C LEU A 292 1.39 -10.50 21.88
N LEU A 293 0.65 -10.75 20.80
CA LEU A 293 1.15 -10.83 19.43
C LEU A 293 1.38 -9.45 18.83
N LEU A 294 1.99 -8.53 19.58
CA LEU A 294 2.31 -7.16 19.16
C LEU A 294 3.68 -6.79 19.75
N ASP A 295 4.44 -5.98 19.03
CA ASP A 295 5.71 -5.47 19.55
C ASP A 295 5.47 -4.48 20.71
N GLY A 296 5.82 -4.90 21.92
CA GLY A 296 5.63 -4.12 23.15
C GLY A 296 6.49 -2.85 23.23
N GLN A 297 7.53 -2.70 22.40
CA GLN A 297 8.34 -1.49 22.34
C GLN A 297 7.60 -0.32 21.67
N TYR A 298 6.68 -0.62 20.75
CA TYR A 298 5.92 0.36 19.98
C TYR A 298 4.43 0.38 20.35
N PHE A 299 3.86 -0.77 20.68
CA PHE A 299 2.43 -0.90 20.99
C PHE A 299 2.22 -1.16 22.49
N SER A 300 1.95 -0.08 23.23
CA SER A 300 1.59 -0.12 24.66
C SER A 300 0.09 -0.26 24.90
N ALA A 301 -0.27 -0.41 26.18
CA ALA A 301 -1.65 -0.46 26.71
C ALA A 301 -2.56 -1.49 26.00
N ILE A 302 -1.97 -2.63 25.63
CA ILE A 302 -2.69 -3.74 25.00
C ILE A 302 -3.51 -4.47 26.08
N LYS A 303 -4.79 -4.68 25.80
CA LYS A 303 -5.72 -5.45 26.62
C LYS A 303 -5.82 -6.87 26.09
N THR A 304 -5.99 -7.84 26.98
CA THR A 304 -6.45 -9.19 26.65
C THR A 304 -7.95 -9.16 26.33
N ALA A 305 -8.34 -8.46 25.26
CA ALA A 305 -9.70 -8.38 24.74
C ALA A 305 -9.69 -8.33 23.20
N TYR A 306 -10.85 -8.58 22.56
CA TYR A 306 -10.99 -8.42 21.11
C TYR A 306 -10.97 -6.93 20.75
N TYR A 307 -10.35 -6.58 19.64
CA TYR A 307 -10.24 -5.21 19.11
C TYR A 307 -11.12 -5.06 17.88
N TRP A 308 -11.81 -3.93 17.77
CA TRP A 308 -12.63 -3.66 16.58
C TRP A 308 -11.79 -3.44 15.31
N THR A 309 -12.37 -3.85 14.18
CA THR A 309 -11.94 -3.45 12.84
C THR A 309 -13.10 -2.76 12.11
N SER A 310 -12.81 -1.98 11.08
CA SER A 310 -13.81 -1.35 10.20
C SER A 310 -14.44 -2.33 9.22
N THR A 311 -13.99 -3.59 9.17
CA THR A 311 -14.50 -4.58 8.22
C THR A 311 -15.81 -5.17 8.73
N PRO A 312 -16.96 -4.86 8.10
CA PRO A 312 -18.23 -5.41 8.54
C PRO A 312 -18.37 -6.87 8.11
N SER A 313 -19.32 -7.56 8.72
CA SER A 313 -19.73 -8.88 8.25
C SER A 313 -20.59 -8.77 6.99
N ALA A 314 -20.34 -9.65 6.01
CA ALA A 314 -21.15 -9.73 4.80
C ALA A 314 -22.48 -10.51 5.01
N LEU A 315 -22.59 -11.33 6.05
CA LEU A 315 -23.73 -12.23 6.29
C LEU A 315 -24.64 -11.74 7.43
N PHE A 316 -24.05 -11.16 8.46
CA PHE A 316 -24.69 -10.71 9.69
C PHE A 316 -24.53 -9.18 9.82
N PRO A 317 -25.57 -8.39 9.49
CA PRO A 317 -25.46 -6.93 9.45
C PRO A 317 -25.07 -6.31 10.80
N ASP A 318 -25.54 -6.89 11.91
CA ASP A 318 -25.26 -6.39 13.26
C ASP A 318 -23.88 -6.83 13.81
N SER A 319 -23.01 -7.37 12.96
CA SER A 319 -21.67 -7.81 13.34
C SER A 319 -20.56 -7.18 12.50
N ALA A 320 -19.38 -7.06 13.10
CA ALA A 320 -18.14 -6.68 12.42
C ALA A 320 -16.99 -7.61 12.86
N TRP A 321 -15.93 -7.68 12.06
CA TRP A 321 -14.76 -8.48 12.39
C TRP A 321 -13.95 -7.83 13.52
N CYS A 322 -13.46 -8.65 14.44
CA CYS A 322 -12.65 -8.24 15.58
C CYS A 322 -11.45 -9.18 15.76
N ILE A 323 -10.32 -8.66 16.26
CA ILE A 323 -9.04 -9.38 16.41
C ILE A 323 -8.62 -9.51 17.88
N TYR A 324 -8.02 -10.64 18.25
CA TYR A 324 -7.47 -10.93 19.56
C TYR A 324 -5.96 -11.23 19.49
N PHE A 325 -5.15 -10.37 20.12
CA PHE A 325 -3.69 -10.41 20.06
C PHE A 325 -3.04 -11.36 21.08
N SER A 326 -3.64 -12.50 21.39
CA SER A 326 -3.08 -13.43 22.39
C SER A 326 -2.48 -14.66 21.72
N LYS A 327 -1.22 -14.98 22.04
CA LYS A 327 -0.54 -16.21 21.56
C LYS A 327 -1.21 -17.51 22.01
N VAL A 328 -1.86 -17.50 23.17
CA VAL A 328 -2.46 -18.72 23.75
C VAL A 328 -3.86 -19.03 23.21
N GLU A 329 -4.43 -18.17 22.37
CA GLU A 329 -5.72 -18.44 21.75
C GLU A 329 -5.59 -18.87 20.30
N ASN A 330 -6.28 -19.94 19.94
CA ASN A 330 -6.26 -20.47 18.57
C ASN A 330 -7.18 -19.69 17.60
N ASN A 331 -8.07 -18.84 18.13
CA ASN A 331 -9.02 -18.09 17.32
C ASN A 331 -8.84 -16.57 17.49
N HIS A 332 -7.86 -16.03 16.78
CA HIS A 332 -7.55 -14.60 16.80
C HIS A 332 -8.63 -13.74 16.15
N ILE A 333 -9.48 -14.29 15.29
CA ILE A 333 -10.43 -13.51 14.49
C ILE A 333 -11.83 -14.06 14.68
N LYS A 334 -12.81 -13.18 14.95
CA LYS A 334 -14.22 -13.58 14.98
C LYS A 334 -15.14 -12.44 14.57
N LEU A 335 -16.42 -12.76 14.47
CA LEU A 335 -17.48 -11.76 14.42
C LEU A 335 -17.86 -11.34 15.84
N CYS A 336 -17.91 -10.03 16.06
CA CYS A 336 -18.36 -9.41 17.30
C CYS A 336 -19.63 -8.59 17.02
N GLU A 337 -20.55 -8.51 17.97
CA GLU A 337 -21.79 -7.72 17.86
C GLU A 337 -21.51 -6.22 17.97
N LYS A 338 -22.02 -5.42 17.04
CA LYS A 338 -21.69 -3.98 16.94
C LYS A 338 -22.07 -3.15 18.18
N ASN A 339 -23.00 -3.65 18.99
CA ASN A 339 -23.41 -3.04 20.26
C ASN A 339 -22.46 -3.34 21.45
N THR A 340 -21.42 -4.16 21.24
CA THR A 340 -20.47 -4.53 22.28
C THR A 340 -19.38 -3.45 22.41
N ALA A 341 -19.08 -3.03 23.64
CA ALA A 341 -17.96 -2.14 23.90
C ALA A 341 -16.64 -2.92 23.86
N LEU A 342 -15.82 -2.69 22.83
CA LEU A 342 -14.50 -3.32 22.66
C LEU A 342 -13.38 -2.28 22.50
N PRO A 343 -12.15 -2.61 22.89
CA PRO A 343 -10.97 -1.80 22.58
C PRO A 343 -10.79 -1.52 21.08
N VAL A 344 -10.11 -0.42 20.80
CA VAL A 344 -9.77 0.01 19.43
C VAL A 344 -8.35 0.53 19.39
N ARG A 345 -7.67 0.35 18.26
CA ARG A 345 -6.41 1.02 17.93
C ARG A 345 -6.62 1.72 16.61
N MET A 346 -6.68 3.05 16.64
CA MET A 346 -6.96 3.84 15.43
C MET A 346 -5.74 3.85 14.52
N VAL A 347 -6.02 3.99 13.23
CA VAL A 347 -5.01 4.06 12.17
C VAL A 347 -5.30 5.23 11.26
N ALA A 348 -4.27 5.79 10.66
CA ALA A 348 -4.32 6.80 9.63
C ALA A 348 -3.39 6.42 8.47
N THR A 349 -3.56 7.06 7.32
CA THR A 349 -2.65 6.90 6.18
C THR A 349 -1.71 8.10 6.10
N CYS A 350 -0.42 7.83 5.95
CA CYS A 350 0.63 8.81 5.73
C CYS A 350 0.91 8.96 4.24
N ASN A 351 1.07 10.20 3.76
CA ASN A 351 1.62 10.47 2.44
C ASN A 351 3.02 11.09 2.63
N PRO A 352 4.10 10.30 2.53
CA PRO A 352 5.44 10.75 2.88
C PRO A 352 5.88 12.00 2.11
N GLY A 353 6.47 12.96 2.79
CA GLY A 353 6.98 14.20 2.17
C GLY A 353 5.95 15.33 2.02
N THR A 354 4.77 15.19 2.61
CA THR A 354 3.76 16.26 2.64
C THR A 354 3.86 17.15 3.90
N ASN A 355 4.69 16.78 4.88
CA ASN A 355 4.92 17.59 6.08
C ASN A 355 5.95 18.71 5.80
N PRO A 356 5.66 19.97 6.16
CA PRO A 356 6.67 21.03 6.16
C PRO A 356 7.74 20.89 7.27
N GLY A 357 7.55 20.00 8.25
CA GLY A 357 8.50 19.68 9.32
C GLY A 357 9.36 18.45 9.03
N ASN A 358 10.08 17.96 10.05
CA ASN A 358 10.94 16.77 9.93
C ASN A 358 10.17 15.43 10.04
N GLY A 359 8.85 15.48 10.15
CA GLY A 359 7.98 14.31 10.25
C GLY A 359 7.74 13.63 8.90
N PRO A 360 7.40 12.33 8.89
CA PRO A 360 7.08 11.61 7.65
C PRO A 360 5.72 12.06 7.07
N CYS A 361 4.79 12.45 7.93
CA CYS A 361 3.43 12.92 7.67
C CYS A 361 3.25 14.25 8.43
#